data_AF-A0AAJ2UGR2-F1
#
_entry.id   AF-A0AAJ2UGR2-F1
#
_cell.length_a   1.000
_cell.length_b   1.000
_cell.length_c   1.000
_cell.angle_alpha   90.00
_cell.angle_beta   90.00
_cell.angle_gamma   90.00
#
_symmetry.space_group_name_H-M   'P 1'
#
loop_
_entity.id
_entity.type
_entity.pdbx_description
1 polymer ?
#
loop_
_entity_poly.entity_id
_entity_poly.type
_entity_poly.pdbx_seq_one_letter_code
_entity_poly.pdbx_strand_id
1 'polypeptide(L)'
;MEFLRKKINKVINIYGLETVARRYFVINSFDGIVVTLSILLMFYISGFFSKTMIIKTVLAAAVGASLSGFVGAYFSEVSERKHHRKKYEKLLLSTLKGSIIEKYEKHAAILMGLIEGLSPLIFSLITIIPLILTGNIIFSIYVCFVEIGFIGYFLSRIAGEKYPFLIIKLIILSFLLAFFLAVIERLIY
;
A
#
# COMPACT_ATOMS: atom_id res chain seq x y z
N MET A 1 27.28 -6.64 -3.31
CA MET A 1 26.12 -5.70 -3.22
C MET A 1 25.86 -4.97 -4.55
N GLU A 2 26.85 -4.41 -5.25
CA GLU A 2 26.62 -3.66 -6.51
C GLU A 2 26.11 -4.48 -7.70
N PHE A 3 26.52 -5.75 -7.81
CA PHE A 3 26.11 -6.61 -8.93
C PHE A 3 24.61 -6.93 -8.91
N LEU A 4 24.04 -7.13 -7.72
CA LEU A 4 22.60 -7.29 -7.50
C LEU A 4 21.85 -6.00 -7.86
N ARG A 5 22.38 -4.85 -7.44
CA ARG A 5 21.79 -3.53 -7.71
C ARG A 5 21.72 -3.21 -9.21
N LYS A 6 22.79 -3.48 -9.97
CA LYS A 6 22.80 -3.32 -11.44
C LYS A 6 21.80 -4.25 -12.13
N LYS A 7 21.65 -5.49 -11.66
CA LYS A 7 20.72 -6.47 -12.23
C LYS A 7 19.26 -6.09 -11.94
N ILE A 8 18.97 -5.64 -10.72
CA ILE A 8 17.66 -5.12 -10.31
C ILE A 8 17.27 -3.89 -11.14
N ASN A 9 18.17 -2.91 -11.30
CA ASN A 9 17.89 -1.71 -12.10
C ASN A 9 17.62 -2.03 -13.58
N LYS A 10 18.32 -3.01 -14.15
CA LYS A 10 18.09 -3.42 -15.55
C LYS A 10 16.74 -4.10 -15.74
N VAL A 11 16.27 -4.85 -14.74
CA VAL A 11 14.95 -5.51 -14.75
C VAL A 11 13.81 -4.52 -14.55
N ILE A 12 14.01 -3.53 -13.66
CA ILE A 12 13.03 -2.47 -13.40
C ILE A 12 12.73 -1.66 -14.68
N ASN A 13 13.78 -1.34 -15.44
CA ASN A 13 13.67 -0.50 -16.63
C ASN A 13 13.10 -1.24 -17.87
N ILE A 14 13.36 -2.55 -18.01
CA ILE A 14 12.92 -3.33 -19.18
C ILE A 14 11.44 -3.73 -19.10
N TYR A 15 10.88 -3.90 -17.90
CA TYR A 15 9.52 -4.41 -17.69
C TYR A 15 8.51 -3.37 -17.17
N GLY A 16 8.86 -2.08 -17.14
CA GLY A 16 7.98 -1.04 -16.61
C GLY A 16 7.61 -1.25 -15.14
N LEU A 17 8.43 -1.99 -14.38
CA LEU A 17 8.15 -2.34 -12.98
C LEU A 17 8.05 -1.11 -12.10
N GLU A 18 8.76 -0.05 -12.44
CA GLU A 18 8.74 1.19 -11.66
C GLU A 18 7.32 1.80 -11.63
N THR A 19 6.62 1.79 -12.76
CA THR A 19 5.25 2.33 -12.83
C THR A 19 4.28 1.48 -12.02
N VAL A 20 4.39 0.15 -12.11
CA VAL A 20 3.55 -0.79 -11.36
C VAL A 20 3.85 -0.69 -9.86
N ALA A 21 5.13 -0.67 -9.48
CA ALA A 21 5.61 -0.48 -8.12
C ALA A 21 5.11 0.83 -7.51
N ARG A 22 5.23 1.96 -8.22
CA ARG A 22 4.73 3.25 -7.73
C ARG A 22 3.22 3.22 -7.52
N ARG A 23 2.48 2.59 -8.43
CA ARG A 23 1.02 2.47 -8.32
C ARG A 23 0.63 1.63 -7.09
N TYR A 24 1.24 0.46 -6.93
CA TYR A 24 1.01 -0.43 -5.79
C TYR A 24 1.42 0.21 -4.47
N PHE A 25 2.56 0.89 -4.43
CA PHE A 25 2.97 1.65 -3.25
C PHE A 25 1.91 2.68 -2.85
N VAL A 26 1.43 3.50 -3.78
CA VAL A 26 0.46 4.56 -3.48
C VAL A 26 -0.88 4.00 -3.01
N ILE A 27 -1.44 3.03 -3.74
CA ILE A 27 -2.75 2.44 -3.42
C ILE A 27 -2.71 1.83 -2.03
N ASN A 28 -1.71 0.98 -1.75
CA ASN A 28 -1.70 0.23 -0.49
C ASN A 28 -1.24 1.07 0.70
N SER A 29 -0.38 2.07 0.48
CA SER A 29 -0.07 3.05 1.54
C SER A 29 -1.34 3.82 1.92
N PHE A 30 -2.11 4.28 0.93
CA PHE A 30 -3.36 4.99 1.16
C PHE A 30 -4.38 4.12 1.92
N ASP A 31 -4.56 2.88 1.50
CA ASP A 31 -5.47 1.94 2.17
C ASP A 31 -5.07 1.69 3.62
N GLY A 32 -3.78 1.48 3.89
CA GLY A 32 -3.26 1.32 5.26
C GLY A 32 -3.56 2.53 6.14
N ILE A 33 -3.34 3.75 5.64
CA ILE A 33 -3.60 4.97 6.40
C ILE A 33 -5.10 5.16 6.64
N VAL A 34 -5.95 4.99 5.60
CA VAL A 34 -7.40 5.21 5.71
C VAL A 34 -8.01 4.19 6.67
N VAL A 35 -7.68 2.90 6.57
CA VAL A 35 -8.17 1.88 7.51
C VAL A 35 -7.75 2.22 8.94
N THR A 36 -6.50 2.64 9.14
CA THR A 36 -6.02 3.02 10.47
C THR A 36 -6.76 4.25 11.00
N LEU A 37 -6.94 5.28 10.16
CA LEU A 37 -7.69 6.48 10.50
C LEU A 37 -9.15 6.15 10.86
N SER A 38 -9.81 5.24 10.12
CA SER A 38 -11.17 4.77 10.44
C SER A 38 -11.24 4.17 11.85
N ILE A 39 -10.32 3.26 12.18
CA ILE A 39 -10.26 2.63 13.50
C ILE A 39 -10.05 3.71 14.58
N LEU A 40 -9.12 4.65 14.36
CA LEU A 40 -8.87 5.73 15.32
C LEU A 40 -10.11 6.62 15.52
N LEU A 41 -10.78 7.02 14.43
CA LEU A 41 -11.99 7.83 14.50
C LEU A 41 -13.14 7.07 15.15
N MET A 42 -13.30 5.77 14.88
CA MET A 42 -14.30 4.93 15.53
C MET A 42 -14.14 4.95 17.05
N PHE A 43 -12.93 4.64 17.55
CA PHE A 43 -12.66 4.66 18.99
C PHE A 43 -12.76 6.07 19.60
N TYR A 44 -12.41 7.10 18.83
CA TYR A 44 -12.59 8.49 19.26
C TYR A 44 -14.07 8.87 19.42
N ILE A 45 -14.90 8.50 18.46
CA ILE A 45 -16.33 8.82 18.42
C ILE A 45 -17.15 7.95 19.40
N SER A 46 -16.73 6.71 19.67
CA SER A 46 -17.42 5.81 20.59
C SER A 46 -17.26 6.20 22.06
N GLY A 47 -16.27 7.04 22.39
CA GLY A 47 -15.94 7.43 23.76
C GLY A 47 -15.27 6.32 24.58
N PHE A 48 -15.11 5.11 24.01
CA PHE A 48 -14.45 3.98 24.66
C PHE A 48 -12.97 3.95 24.29
N PHE A 49 -12.13 4.51 25.15
CA PHE A 49 -10.68 4.51 24.95
C PHE A 49 -9.98 3.33 25.62
N SER A 50 -9.64 2.32 24.83
CA SER A 50 -8.68 1.30 25.23
C SER A 50 -7.49 1.31 24.28
N LYS A 51 -6.38 1.91 24.72
CA LYS A 51 -5.11 1.96 23.97
C LYS A 51 -4.69 0.57 23.48
N THR A 52 -4.78 -0.43 24.35
CA THR A 52 -4.43 -1.81 24.03
C THR A 52 -5.34 -2.40 22.96
N MET A 53 -6.63 -2.10 22.99
CA MET A 53 -7.59 -2.57 21.99
C MET A 53 -7.30 -1.92 20.64
N ILE A 54 -7.13 -0.59 20.59
CA ILE A 54 -6.78 0.14 19.37
C ILE A 54 -5.53 -0.44 18.71
N ILE A 55 -4.44 -0.60 19.48
CA ILE A 55 -3.18 -1.12 18.96
C ILE A 55 -3.36 -2.54 18.40
N LYS A 56 -4.07 -3.42 19.11
CA LYS A 56 -4.34 -4.78 18.64
C LYS A 56 -5.17 -4.79 17.36
N THR A 57 -6.21 -3.97 17.28
CA THR A 57 -7.08 -3.87 16.09
C THR A 57 -6.30 -3.36 14.89
N VAL A 58 -5.53 -2.27 15.04
CA VAL A 58 -4.70 -1.73 13.95
C VAL A 58 -3.64 -2.74 13.51
N LEU A 59 -2.93 -3.39 14.43
CA LEU A 59 -1.93 -4.39 14.08
C LEU A 59 -2.55 -5.60 13.36
N ALA A 60 -3.70 -6.09 13.83
CA ALA A 60 -4.40 -7.19 13.18
C ALA A 60 -4.83 -6.81 11.75
N ALA A 61 -5.41 -5.62 11.57
CA ALA A 61 -5.80 -5.11 10.26
C ALA A 61 -4.58 -4.93 9.33
N ALA A 62 -3.50 -4.33 9.84
CA ALA A 62 -2.29 -4.06 9.06
C ALA A 62 -1.57 -5.34 8.65
N VAL A 63 -1.42 -6.32 9.55
CA VAL A 63 -0.83 -7.64 9.24
C VAL A 63 -1.72 -8.42 8.28
N GLY A 64 -3.04 -8.39 8.49
CA GLY A 64 -4.02 -9.00 7.60
C GLY A 64 -3.94 -8.46 6.17
N ALA A 65 -3.91 -7.13 6.03
CA ALA A 65 -3.73 -6.43 4.76
C ALA A 65 -2.36 -6.72 4.13
N SER A 66 -1.31 -6.78 4.95
CA SER A 66 0.06 -7.06 4.48
C SER A 66 0.18 -8.44 3.85
N LEU A 67 -0.29 -9.46 4.55
CA LEU A 67 -0.24 -10.85 4.08
C LEU A 67 -1.17 -11.07 2.89
N SER A 68 -2.40 -10.55 2.96
CA SER A 68 -3.36 -10.70 1.87
C SER A 68 -2.91 -9.95 0.61
N GLY A 69 -2.39 -8.72 0.76
CA GLY A 69 -1.83 -7.93 -0.32
C GLY A 69 -0.61 -8.61 -0.96
N PHE A 70 0.34 -9.09 -0.15
CA PHE A 70 1.50 -9.82 -0.67
C PHE A 70 1.10 -11.04 -1.49
N VAL A 71 0.24 -11.90 -0.94
CA VAL A 71 -0.18 -13.14 -1.61
C VAL A 71 -1.01 -12.82 -2.86
N GLY A 72 -1.95 -11.89 -2.76
CA GLY A 72 -2.82 -11.47 -3.86
C GLY A 72 -2.03 -10.88 -5.02
N ALA A 73 -1.15 -9.91 -4.76
CA ALA A 73 -0.31 -9.32 -5.77
C ALA A 73 0.68 -10.33 -6.37
N TYR A 74 1.28 -11.21 -5.56
CA TYR A 74 2.19 -12.24 -6.07
C TYR A 74 1.51 -13.16 -7.08
N PHE A 75 0.35 -13.75 -6.73
CA PHE A 75 -0.33 -14.67 -7.64
C PHE A 75 -0.93 -13.97 -8.86
N SER A 76 -1.43 -12.74 -8.69
CA SER A 76 -1.92 -11.92 -9.80
C SER A 76 -0.79 -11.61 -10.78
N GLU A 77 0.35 -11.11 -10.28
CA GLU A 77 1.50 -10.73 -11.11
C GLU A 77 2.17 -11.95 -11.79
N VAL A 78 2.23 -13.10 -11.11
CA VAL A 78 2.68 -14.36 -11.75
C VAL A 78 1.75 -14.75 -12.89
N SER A 79 0.44 -14.61 -12.70
CA SER A 79 -0.56 -14.99 -13.72
C SER A 79 -0.50 -14.07 -14.92
N GLU A 80 -0.42 -12.75 -14.70
CA GLU A 80 -0.34 -11.74 -15.76
C GLU A 80 0.94 -11.89 -16.57
N ARG A 81 2.08 -12.07 -15.90
CA ARG A 81 3.37 -12.30 -16.57
C ARG A 81 3.38 -13.59 -17.38
N LYS A 82 2.83 -14.67 -16.83
CA LYS A 82 2.67 -15.93 -17.57
C LYS A 82 1.76 -15.77 -18.79
N HIS A 83 0.70 -14.96 -18.69
CA HIS A 83 -0.18 -14.64 -19.81
C HIS A 83 0.58 -13.90 -20.91
N HIS A 84 1.30 -12.82 -20.57
CA HIS A 84 2.13 -12.07 -21.51
C HIS A 84 3.21 -12.95 -22.15
N ARG A 85 3.91 -13.77 -21.36
CA ARG A 85 4.94 -14.69 -21.87
C ARG A 85 4.38 -15.64 -22.93
N LYS A 86 3.25 -16.28 -22.66
CA LYS A 86 2.58 -17.16 -23.62
C LYS A 86 2.18 -16.44 -24.91
N LYS A 87 1.78 -15.16 -24.80
CA LYS A 87 1.48 -14.33 -25.98
C LYS A 87 2.74 -14.12 -26.83
N TYR A 88 3.89 -13.85 -26.21
CA TYR A 88 5.17 -13.73 -26.92
C TYR A 88 5.65 -15.05 -27.51
N GLU A 89 5.52 -16.17 -26.79
CA GLU A 89 5.88 -17.50 -27.31
C GLU A 89 5.12 -17.85 -28.60
N LYS A 90 3.83 -17.51 -28.67
CA LYS A 90 3.01 -17.71 -29.89
C LYS A 90 3.50 -16.87 -31.06
N LEU A 91 3.90 -15.63 -30.83
CA LEU A 91 4.40 -14.72 -31.88
C LEU A 91 5.78 -15.16 -32.39
N LEU A 92 6.62 -15.69 -31.50
CA LEU A 92 7.98 -16.14 -31.82
C LEU A 92 8.03 -17.60 -32.31
N LEU A 93 6.90 -18.32 -32.30
CA LEU A 93 6.82 -19.77 -32.57
C LEU A 93 7.87 -20.58 -31.80
N SER A 94 8.25 -20.12 -30.60
CA SER A 94 9.31 -20.70 -29.78
C SER A 94 8.99 -20.56 -28.30
N THR A 95 9.53 -21.46 -27.47
CA THR A 95 9.29 -21.42 -26.02
C THR A 95 10.32 -20.55 -25.30
N LEU A 96 9.81 -19.77 -24.35
CA LEU A 96 10.58 -18.95 -23.42
C LEU A 96 10.64 -19.59 -22.03
N LYS A 97 10.23 -20.85 -21.87
CA LYS A 97 10.37 -21.60 -20.62
C LYS A 97 11.85 -21.84 -20.28
N GLY A 98 12.21 -21.68 -19.01
CA GLY A 98 13.59 -21.77 -18.55
C GLY A 98 14.48 -20.60 -19.01
N SER A 99 13.93 -19.65 -19.77
CA SER A 99 14.67 -18.48 -20.21
C SER A 99 14.93 -17.53 -19.05
N ILE A 100 15.88 -16.63 -19.29
CA ILE A 100 16.18 -15.50 -18.40
C ILE A 100 14.91 -14.65 -18.15
N ILE A 101 14.00 -14.55 -19.13
CA ILE A 101 12.73 -13.83 -19.04
C ILE A 101 11.83 -14.43 -17.96
N GLU A 102 11.61 -15.75 -17.96
CA GLU A 102 10.77 -16.42 -16.95
C GLU A 102 11.35 -16.24 -15.53
N LYS A 103 12.68 -16.28 -15.38
CA LYS A 103 13.30 -16.04 -14.08
C LYS A 103 13.02 -14.62 -13.60
N TYR A 104 13.11 -13.61 -14.46
CA TYR A 104 12.84 -12.22 -14.08
C TYR A 104 11.37 -11.98 -13.76
N GLU A 105 10.45 -12.66 -14.43
CA GLU A 105 9.02 -12.55 -14.13
C GLU A 105 8.68 -12.95 -12.70
N LYS A 106 9.27 -14.05 -12.20
CA LYS A 106 9.07 -14.47 -10.80
C LYS A 106 9.63 -13.47 -9.81
N HIS A 107 10.80 -12.90 -10.08
CA HIS A 107 11.41 -11.91 -9.19
C HIS A 107 10.61 -10.60 -9.17
N ALA A 108 10.10 -10.18 -10.33
CA ALA A 108 9.22 -9.03 -10.43
C ALA A 108 7.94 -9.23 -9.61
N ALA A 109 7.30 -10.41 -9.69
CA ALA A 109 6.12 -10.73 -8.90
C ALA A 109 6.38 -10.69 -7.38
N ILE A 110 7.52 -11.20 -6.93
CA ILE A 110 7.93 -11.11 -5.52
C ILE A 110 8.11 -9.64 -5.11
N LEU A 111 8.80 -8.83 -5.93
CA LEU A 111 9.01 -7.42 -5.63
C LEU A 111 7.68 -6.65 -5.55
N MET A 112 6.77 -6.88 -6.50
CA MET A 112 5.45 -6.26 -6.48
C MET A 112 4.66 -6.68 -5.25
N GLY A 113 4.64 -7.97 -4.93
CA GLY A 113 3.99 -8.47 -3.72
C GLY A 113 4.57 -7.86 -2.45
N LEU A 114 5.89 -7.69 -2.36
CA LEU A 114 6.53 -7.03 -1.22
C LEU A 114 6.11 -5.56 -1.09
N ILE A 115 6.04 -4.83 -2.20
CA ILE A 115 5.60 -3.43 -2.18
C ILE A 115 4.13 -3.34 -1.76
N GLU A 116 3.27 -4.18 -2.34
CA GLU A 116 1.84 -4.26 -1.99
C GLU A 116 1.66 -4.54 -0.49
N GLY A 117 2.33 -5.58 0.03
CA GLY A 117 2.16 -6.03 1.40
C GLY A 117 2.85 -5.18 2.45
N LEU A 118 4.04 -4.63 2.18
CA LEU A 118 4.78 -3.85 3.18
C LEU A 118 4.25 -2.42 3.33
N SER A 119 3.74 -1.83 2.25
CA SER A 119 3.23 -0.45 2.27
C SER A 119 2.19 -0.20 3.36
N PRO A 120 1.05 -0.93 3.43
CA PRO A 120 0.02 -0.65 4.43
C PRO A 120 0.55 -0.88 5.84
N LEU A 121 1.37 -1.92 6.03
CA LEU A 121 1.98 -2.24 7.32
C LEU A 121 2.86 -1.10 7.84
N ILE A 122 3.74 -0.56 6.99
CA ILE A 122 4.68 0.50 7.38
C ILE A 122 3.92 1.76 7.79
N PHE A 123 2.96 2.21 6.98
CA PHE A 123 2.20 3.43 7.26
C PHE A 123 1.28 3.27 8.48
N SER A 124 0.60 2.13 8.62
CA SER A 124 -0.18 1.84 9.84
C SER A 124 0.70 1.85 11.10
N LEU A 125 1.90 1.28 11.03
CA LEU A 125 2.84 1.27 12.15
C LEU A 125 3.31 2.69 12.51
N ILE A 126 3.65 3.51 11.52
CA ILE A 126 4.07 4.91 11.75
C ILE A 126 2.92 5.70 12.40
N THR A 127 1.69 5.54 11.90
CA THR A 127 0.50 6.16 12.48
C THR A 127 0.29 5.83 13.96
N ILE A 128 0.59 4.61 14.42
CA ILE A 128 0.36 4.23 15.83
C ILE A 128 1.51 4.60 16.77
N ILE A 129 2.67 5.04 16.28
CA ILE A 129 3.81 5.44 17.13
C ILE A 129 3.41 6.49 18.18
N PRO A 130 2.73 7.61 17.83
CA PRO A 130 2.32 8.60 18.81
C PRO A 130 1.40 8.03 19.89
N LEU A 131 0.46 7.15 19.52
CA LEU A 131 -0.43 6.47 20.46
C LEU A 131 0.35 5.56 21.41
N ILE A 132 1.36 4.83 20.91
CA ILE A 132 2.22 3.97 21.74
C ILE A 132 3.01 4.81 22.75
N LEU A 133 3.60 5.93 22.33
CA LEU A 133 4.46 6.75 23.18
C LEU A 133 3.67 7.61 24.17
N THR A 134 2.63 8.29 23.69
CA THR A 134 1.92 9.33 24.47
C THR A 134 0.57 8.89 24.99
N GLY A 135 -0.03 7.84 24.40
CA GLY A 135 -1.42 7.46 24.67
C GLY A 135 -2.46 8.40 24.06
N ASN A 136 -2.04 9.45 23.36
CA ASN A 136 -2.92 10.45 22.79
C ASN A 136 -3.25 10.12 21.34
N ILE A 137 -4.51 9.73 21.12
CA ILE A 137 -5.04 9.39 19.80
C ILE A 137 -5.04 10.56 18.81
N ILE A 138 -5.19 11.79 19.29
CA ILE A 138 -5.29 12.98 18.44
C ILE A 138 -3.97 13.19 17.71
N PHE A 139 -2.83 12.90 18.35
CA PHE A 139 -1.53 12.93 17.67
C PHE A 139 -1.42 11.86 16.59
N SER A 140 -1.94 10.66 16.81
CA SER A 140 -1.97 9.62 15.78
C SER A 140 -2.87 10.00 14.60
N ILE A 141 -4.04 10.60 14.85
CA ILE A 141 -4.90 11.15 13.79
C ILE A 141 -4.18 12.24 13.00
N TYR A 142 -3.45 13.14 13.67
CA TYR A 142 -2.63 14.15 13.00
C TYR A 142 -1.57 13.53 12.10
N VAL A 143 -0.89 12.47 12.56
CA VAL A 143 0.08 11.73 11.74
C VAL A 143 -0.58 11.12 10.49
N CYS A 144 -1.79 10.55 10.59
CA CYS A 144 -2.51 10.07 9.40
C CYS A 144 -2.69 11.17 8.35
N PHE A 145 -3.09 12.38 8.77
CA PHE A 145 -3.26 13.50 7.83
C PHE A 145 -1.94 13.93 7.18
N VAL A 146 -0.83 13.90 7.94
CA VAL A 146 0.50 14.15 7.39
C VAL A 146 0.90 13.09 6.37
N GLU A 147 0.63 11.81 6.65
CA GLU A 147 0.90 10.70 5.72
C GLU A 147 0.05 10.78 4.45
N ILE A 148 -1.25 11.10 4.56
CA ILE A 148 -2.12 11.36 3.39
C ILE A 148 -1.58 12.55 2.59
N GLY A 149 -1.15 13.61 3.27
CA GLY A 149 -0.51 14.76 2.63
C GLY A 149 0.78 14.37 1.88
N PHE A 150 1.59 13.49 2.45
CA PHE A 150 2.78 12.94 1.80
C PHE A 150 2.41 12.14 0.52
N ILE A 151 1.42 11.26 0.59
CA ILE A 151 0.92 10.53 -0.58
C ILE A 151 0.39 11.49 -1.64
N GLY A 152 -0.38 12.50 -1.24
CA GLY A 152 -0.92 13.50 -2.15
C GLY A 152 0.17 14.32 -2.83
N TYR A 153 1.21 14.70 -2.10
CA TYR A 153 2.39 15.36 -2.66
C TYR A 153 3.10 14.45 -3.67
N PHE A 154 3.31 13.18 -3.31
CA PHE A 154 3.96 12.20 -4.18
C PHE A 154 3.19 11.98 -5.49
N LEU A 155 1.86 11.82 -5.42
CA LEU A 155 1.00 11.70 -6.59
C LEU A 155 1.00 12.97 -7.46
N SER A 156 0.95 14.15 -6.84
CA SER A 156 0.97 15.43 -7.55
C SER A 156 2.25 15.59 -8.37
N ARG A 157 3.39 15.16 -7.81
CA ARG A 157 4.69 15.19 -8.50
C ARG A 157 4.71 14.25 -9.71
N ILE A 158 4.05 13.10 -9.63
CA ILE A 158 3.94 12.15 -10.76
C ILE A 158 3.00 12.69 -11.84
N ALA A 159 1.89 13.30 -11.43
CA ALA A 159 0.86 13.82 -12.34
C ALA A 159 1.24 15.15 -13.01
N GLY A 160 2.23 15.88 -12.48
CA GLY A 160 2.56 17.24 -12.93
C GLY A 160 1.49 18.28 -12.55
N GLU A 161 0.65 17.97 -11.57
CA GLU A 161 -0.44 18.84 -11.11
C GLU A 161 0.01 19.76 -9.96
N LYS A 162 -0.79 20.80 -9.67
CA LYS A 162 -0.56 21.67 -8.52
C LYS A 162 -0.75 20.89 -7.21
N TYR A 163 0.34 20.73 -6.46
CA TYR A 163 0.40 20.02 -5.17
C TYR A 163 -0.77 20.29 -4.20
N PRO A 164 -1.17 21.54 -3.90
CA PRO A 164 -2.14 21.79 -2.84
C PRO A 164 -3.54 21.25 -3.18
N PHE A 165 -3.94 21.28 -4.45
CA PHE A 165 -5.29 20.86 -4.84
C PHE A 165 -5.50 19.36 -4.61
N LEU A 166 -4.55 18.54 -5.06
CA LEU A 166 -4.65 17.09 -4.91
C LEU A 166 -4.51 16.65 -3.45
N ILE A 167 -3.60 17.29 -2.69
CA ILE A 167 -3.43 17.03 -1.25
C ILE A 167 -4.74 17.28 -0.50
N ILE A 168 -5.35 18.46 -0.69
CA ILE A 168 -6.62 18.82 -0.05
C ILE A 168 -7.72 17.83 -0.45
N LYS A 169 -7.82 17.51 -1.74
CA LYS A 169 -8.80 16.55 -2.25
C LYS A 169 -8.66 15.18 -1.58
N LEU A 170 -7.43 14.68 -1.44
CA LEU A 170 -7.16 13.40 -0.78
C LEU A 170 -7.49 13.44 0.70
N ILE A 171 -7.09 14.49 1.43
CA ILE A 171 -7.41 14.65 2.86
C ILE A 171 -8.92 14.62 3.08
N ILE A 172 -9.68 15.38 2.28
CA ILE A 172 -11.15 15.43 2.38
C ILE A 172 -11.75 14.05 2.08
N LEU A 173 -11.33 13.41 0.99
CA LEU A 173 -11.87 12.12 0.59
C LEU A 173 -11.55 11.02 1.61
N SER A 174 -10.31 10.98 2.11
CA SER A 174 -9.89 10.06 3.17
C SER A 174 -10.66 10.29 4.46
N PHE A 175 -10.88 11.54 4.86
CA PHE A 175 -11.66 11.85 6.05
C PHE A 175 -13.12 11.39 5.91
N LEU A 176 -13.75 11.66 4.76
CA LEU A 176 -15.11 11.22 4.46
C LEU A 176 -15.24 9.70 4.47
N LEU A 177 -14.30 9.00 3.83
CA LEU A 177 -14.26 7.53 3.82
C LEU A 177 -14.07 6.97 5.23
N ALA A 178 -13.11 7.51 5.98
CA ALA A 178 -12.82 7.04 7.33
C ALA A 178 -13.97 7.32 8.30
N PHE A 179 -14.61 8.48 8.18
CA PHE A 179 -15.79 8.82 8.95
C PHE A 179 -16.96 7.90 8.62
N PHE A 180 -17.21 7.62 7.34
CA PHE A 180 -18.27 6.71 6.91
C PHE A 180 -18.04 5.29 7.46
N LEU A 181 -16.81 4.78 7.38
CA LEU A 181 -16.46 3.47 7.95
C LEU A 181 -16.63 3.45 9.47
N ALA A 182 -16.16 4.49 10.17
CA ALA A 182 -16.32 4.61 11.63
C ALA A 182 -17.79 4.65 12.06
N VAL A 183 -18.67 5.29 11.29
CA VAL A 183 -20.12 5.33 11.55
C VAL A 183 -20.75 3.96 11.31
N ILE A 184 -20.38 3.26 10.24
CA ILE A 184 -20.88 1.90 9.98
C ILE A 184 -20.50 0.96 11.13
N GLU A 185 -19.23 0.98 11.55
CA GLU A 185 -18.77 0.12 12.65
C GLU A 185 -19.51 0.45 13.96
N ARG A 186 -19.82 1.72 14.21
CA ARG A 186 -20.65 2.12 15.35
C ARG A 186 -22.11 1.68 15.23
N LEU A 187 -22.67 1.51 14.04
CA LEU A 187 -24.06 1.05 13.89
C LEU A 187 -24.22 -0.46 14.09
N ILE A 188 -23.12 -1.22 13.95
CA ILE A 188 -23.09 -2.67 14.09
C ILE A 188 -22.94 -3.10 15.57
N TYR A 189 -22.44 -2.20 16.43
CA TYR A 189 -22.21 -2.42 17.87
C TYR A 189 -23.07 -1.50 18.73
#